data_AF-A0A427YGS8-F1
#
_entry.id   AF-A0A427YGS8-F1
#
_cell.length_a   1.000
_cell.length_b   1.000
_cell.length_c   1.000
_cell.angle_alpha   90.00
_cell.angle_beta   90.00
_cell.angle_gamma   90.00
#
_symmetry.space_group_name_H-M   'P 1'
#
loop_
_entity.id
_entity.type
_entity.pdbx_description
1 polymer ?
#
loop_
_entity_poly.entity_id
_entity_poly.type
_entity_poly.pdbx_seq_one_letter_code
_entity_poly.pdbx_strand_id
1 'polypeptide(L)'
;MSDSSSTDPRLLPSASSDDSDFSQLLSSLTAHLADRHASLESLPVTPTPSAVQRTISSLPHSLPCTGKGTAQTLDYILHTLLPGCLIAQNGPRYFGFVTGGVTPPAQLAEVLLTGYDENVQVTLPGTTAATAVEQRTLEMVLDLLDIPRDTFHGRTITTGATSSNILGLACARDHLYASSPHLPEGYSYAQDGPPSAPGLPSPPIIILTLHPHFSILKAAALVGLGGGPRVVHTLPASETDELAFDLPALKARLEEERAVGRGVIVCYGLGEVNTGGFGTGLVDVARMCKENGAWLHVDAVELDLIHRAQSRGAGVNRLIRKQTCLMTRNQ
;
A
#
# COMPACT_ATOMS: atom_id res chain seq x y z
N MET A 1 -62.33 3.93 -17.96
CA MET A 1 -61.29 3.07 -17.35
C MET A 1 -59.98 3.46 -18.00
N SER A 2 -59.32 4.45 -17.40
CA SER A 2 -58.04 5.00 -17.83
C SER A 2 -56.94 4.18 -17.15
N ASP A 3 -56.23 3.36 -17.93
CA ASP A 3 -55.09 2.61 -17.43
C ASP A 3 -53.83 3.48 -17.59
N SER A 4 -53.42 4.09 -16.48
CA SER A 4 -52.19 4.87 -16.39
C SER A 4 -51.02 3.92 -16.17
N SER A 5 -50.13 3.85 -17.16
CA SER A 5 -48.84 3.16 -17.08
C SER A 5 -48.00 3.70 -15.93
N SER A 6 -48.06 3.00 -14.79
CA SER A 6 -47.18 3.15 -13.65
C SER A 6 -45.76 2.69 -14.06
N THR A 7 -44.90 3.61 -14.49
CA THR A 7 -43.47 3.34 -14.63
C THR A 7 -42.86 3.20 -13.24
N ASP A 8 -42.40 1.99 -12.90
CA ASP A 8 -41.71 1.71 -11.64
C ASP A 8 -40.46 2.62 -11.51
N PRO A 9 -40.38 3.49 -10.48
CA PRO A 9 -39.24 4.39 -10.29
C PRO A 9 -37.92 3.66 -9.95
N ARG A 10 -37.93 2.32 -9.86
CA ARG A 10 -36.74 1.48 -9.64
C ARG A 10 -36.10 0.97 -10.93
N LEU A 11 -36.69 1.24 -12.10
CA LEU A 11 -36.05 0.93 -13.38
C LEU A 11 -35.07 2.05 -13.74
N LEU A 12 -33.80 1.70 -13.96
CA LEU A 12 -32.78 2.62 -14.45
C LEU A 12 -33.27 3.28 -15.76
N PRO A 13 -33.17 4.62 -15.91
CA PRO A 13 -33.58 5.30 -17.14
C PRO A 13 -32.82 4.74 -18.35
N SER A 14 -33.50 4.60 -19.50
CA SER A 14 -32.88 4.19 -20.75
C SER A 14 -31.95 5.28 -21.30
N ALA A 15 -30.70 4.91 -21.60
CA ALA A 15 -29.55 5.77 -21.91
C ALA A 15 -29.61 6.64 -23.19
N SER A 16 -30.74 6.76 -23.90
CA SER A 16 -30.73 7.28 -25.27
C SER A 16 -30.75 8.81 -25.42
N SER A 17 -30.83 9.59 -24.35
CA SER A 17 -30.77 11.07 -24.38
C SER A 17 -29.55 11.69 -23.69
N ASP A 18 -28.67 10.89 -23.10
CA ASP A 18 -27.57 11.35 -22.22
C ASP A 18 -26.19 11.44 -22.91
N ASP A 19 -25.99 10.79 -24.06
CA ASP A 19 -24.65 10.64 -24.67
C ASP A 19 -24.05 11.96 -25.20
N SER A 20 -24.88 12.86 -25.75
CA SER A 20 -24.41 14.18 -26.21
C SER A 20 -24.03 15.10 -25.05
N ASP A 21 -24.71 14.96 -23.91
CA ASP A 21 -24.43 15.72 -22.70
C ASP A 21 -23.16 15.21 -22.02
N PHE A 22 -22.93 13.89 -21.99
CA PHE A 22 -21.75 13.32 -21.37
C PHE A 22 -20.44 13.76 -22.05
N SER A 23 -20.38 13.73 -23.39
CA SER A 23 -19.18 14.16 -24.14
C SER A 23 -18.84 15.64 -23.87
N GLN A 24 -19.85 16.50 -23.79
CA GLN A 24 -19.67 17.92 -23.47
C GLN A 24 -19.20 18.11 -22.03
N LEU A 25 -19.80 17.41 -21.07
CA LEU A 25 -19.41 17.46 -19.66
C LEU A 25 -17.97 16.96 -19.45
N LEU A 26 -17.58 15.87 -20.12
CA LEU A 26 -16.21 15.36 -20.07
C LEU A 26 -15.21 16.37 -20.64
N SER A 27 -15.56 17.01 -21.75
CA SER A 27 -14.73 18.08 -22.35
C SER A 27 -14.56 19.25 -21.39
N SER A 28 -15.65 19.69 -20.74
CA SER A 28 -15.63 20.76 -19.75
C SER A 28 -14.78 20.40 -18.51
N LEU A 29 -14.90 19.18 -18.00
CA LEU A 29 -14.08 18.69 -16.89
C LEU A 29 -12.60 18.65 -17.26
N THR A 30 -12.28 18.16 -18.47
CA THR A 30 -10.91 18.09 -18.96
C THR A 30 -10.29 19.48 -19.07
N ALA A 31 -11.03 20.46 -19.61
CA ALA A 31 -10.60 21.84 -19.65
C ALA A 31 -10.35 22.41 -18.24
N HIS A 32 -11.26 22.18 -17.30
CA HIS A 32 -11.09 22.61 -15.90
C HIS A 32 -9.82 22.03 -15.26
N LEU A 33 -9.54 20.73 -15.48
CA LEU A 33 -8.35 20.08 -14.94
C LEU A 33 -7.07 20.59 -15.59
N ALA A 34 -7.09 20.89 -16.89
CA ALA A 34 -5.96 21.47 -17.61
C ALA A 34 -5.64 22.89 -17.11
N ASP A 35 -6.65 23.74 -16.96
CA ASP A 35 -6.50 25.11 -16.42
C ASP A 35 -5.96 25.08 -14.99
N ARG A 36 -6.48 24.15 -14.16
CA ARG A 36 -5.98 23.92 -12.81
C ARG A 36 -4.51 23.49 -12.84
N HIS A 37 -4.14 22.54 -13.69
CA HIS A 37 -2.76 22.08 -13.83
C HIS A 37 -1.81 23.23 -14.18
N ALA A 38 -2.18 24.06 -15.17
CA ALA A 38 -1.43 25.24 -15.56
C ALA A 38 -1.28 26.29 -14.43
N SER A 39 -2.21 26.29 -13.47
CA SER A 39 -2.25 27.24 -12.35
C SER A 39 -1.75 26.68 -11.02
N LEU A 40 -1.28 25.43 -10.95
CA LEU A 40 -0.86 24.78 -9.69
C LEU A 40 0.17 25.60 -8.91
N GLU A 41 1.08 26.27 -9.63
CA GLU A 41 2.12 27.11 -9.04
C GLU A 41 1.61 28.43 -8.45
N SER A 42 0.36 28.83 -8.67
CA SER A 42 -0.19 30.06 -8.07
C SER A 42 -1.36 29.79 -7.14
N LEU A 43 -1.98 28.60 -7.23
CA LEU A 43 -3.11 28.23 -6.39
C LEU A 43 -2.75 28.19 -4.89
N PRO A 44 -3.68 28.57 -3.99
CA PRO A 44 -3.52 28.33 -2.57
C PRO A 44 -3.27 26.85 -2.28
N VAL A 45 -2.36 26.54 -1.37
CA VAL A 45 -2.03 25.16 -1.01
C VAL A 45 -3.21 24.49 -0.28
N THR A 46 -3.78 25.20 0.70
CA THR A 46 -4.89 24.76 1.55
C THR A 46 -6.10 25.68 1.39
N PRO A 47 -7.33 25.19 1.64
CA PRO A 47 -8.52 26.03 1.64
C PRO A 47 -8.51 27.02 2.81
N THR A 48 -9.21 28.14 2.65
CA THR A 48 -9.45 29.06 3.78
C THR A 48 -10.45 28.46 4.76
N PRO A 49 -10.41 28.79 6.07
CA PRO A 49 -11.41 28.32 7.03
C PRO A 49 -12.85 28.64 6.59
N SER A 50 -13.04 29.81 5.95
CA SER A 50 -14.35 30.20 5.42
C SER A 50 -14.82 29.31 4.28
N ALA A 51 -13.93 28.84 3.41
CA ALA A 51 -14.26 27.95 2.31
C ALA A 51 -14.60 26.55 2.82
N VAL A 52 -13.83 26.03 3.78
CA VAL A 52 -14.12 24.77 4.47
C VAL A 52 -15.51 24.82 5.11
N GLN A 53 -15.81 25.88 5.86
CA GLN A 53 -17.11 26.03 6.52
C GLN A 53 -18.26 26.11 5.51
N ARG A 54 -18.10 26.89 4.42
CA ARG A 54 -19.12 26.98 3.37
C ARG A 54 -19.37 25.63 2.71
N THR A 55 -18.32 24.87 2.38
CA THR A 55 -18.45 23.52 1.81
C THR A 55 -19.20 22.59 2.76
N ILE A 56 -18.82 22.53 4.04
CA ILE A 56 -19.50 21.69 5.04
C ILE A 56 -20.98 22.07 5.17
N SER A 57 -21.28 23.37 5.27
CA SER A 57 -22.66 23.87 5.38
C SER A 57 -23.50 23.66 4.11
N SER A 58 -22.87 23.40 2.96
CA SER A 58 -23.56 23.14 1.69
C SER A 58 -23.94 21.67 1.48
N LEU A 59 -23.43 20.76 2.32
CA LEU A 59 -23.66 19.32 2.17
C LEU A 59 -25.13 18.97 2.40
N PRO A 60 -25.72 18.06 1.60
CA PRO A 60 -27.08 17.59 1.84
C PRO A 60 -27.16 16.85 3.18
N HIS A 61 -28.18 17.17 3.99
CA HIS A 61 -28.43 16.48 5.26
C HIS A 61 -29.18 15.15 5.10
N SER A 62 -29.74 14.90 3.92
CA SER A 62 -30.46 13.66 3.58
C SER A 62 -30.34 13.36 2.09
N LEU A 63 -30.56 12.10 1.71
CA LEU A 63 -30.63 11.69 0.32
C LEU A 63 -31.90 12.29 -0.33
N PRO A 64 -31.79 13.12 -1.40
CA PRO A 64 -32.95 13.72 -2.04
C PRO A 64 -33.82 12.68 -2.77
N CYS A 65 -35.15 12.88 -2.78
CA CYS A 65 -36.08 12.03 -3.54
C CYS A 65 -35.89 12.12 -5.06
N THR A 66 -35.29 13.21 -5.55
CA THR A 66 -35.01 13.45 -6.96
C THR A 66 -33.52 13.76 -7.13
N GLY A 67 -32.85 13.03 -8.01
CA GLY A 67 -31.44 13.28 -8.34
C GLY A 67 -31.23 14.63 -9.03
N LYS A 68 -30.05 15.23 -8.83
CA LYS A 68 -29.65 16.48 -9.50
C LYS A 68 -29.31 16.29 -10.99
N GLY A 69 -29.08 15.05 -11.42
CA GLY A 69 -28.53 14.76 -12.75
C GLY A 69 -27.03 15.09 -12.83
N THR A 70 -26.37 14.58 -13.86
CA THR A 70 -24.91 14.60 -13.99
C THR A 70 -24.35 16.02 -14.07
N ALA A 71 -24.93 16.87 -14.93
CA ALA A 71 -24.45 18.24 -15.13
C ALA A 71 -24.48 19.09 -13.85
N GLN A 72 -25.63 19.11 -13.15
CA GLN A 72 -25.77 19.87 -11.91
C GLN A 72 -24.93 19.28 -10.76
N THR A 73 -24.69 17.97 -10.77
CA THR A 73 -23.81 17.32 -9.79
C THR A 73 -22.36 17.71 -10.02
N LEU A 74 -21.91 17.74 -11.27
CA LEU A 74 -20.56 18.17 -11.63
C LEU A 74 -20.33 19.64 -11.25
N ASP A 75 -21.27 20.53 -11.58
CA ASP A 75 -21.24 21.95 -11.19
C ASP A 75 -21.15 22.11 -9.67
N TYR A 76 -21.99 21.39 -8.92
CA TYR A 76 -21.96 21.39 -7.46
C TYR A 76 -20.61 20.92 -6.89
N ILE A 77 -20.03 19.85 -7.43
CA ILE A 77 -18.71 19.35 -7.00
C ILE A 77 -17.64 20.41 -7.26
N LEU A 78 -17.54 20.92 -8.48
CA LEU A 78 -16.47 21.84 -8.89
C LEU A 78 -16.54 23.18 -8.16
N HIS A 79 -17.74 23.73 -7.99
CA HIS A 79 -17.92 25.10 -7.52
C HIS A 79 -18.34 25.21 -6.06
N THR A 80 -18.86 24.13 -5.45
CA THR A 80 -19.32 24.15 -4.05
C THR A 80 -18.48 23.25 -3.14
N LEU A 81 -18.12 22.05 -3.58
CA LEU A 81 -17.36 21.11 -2.75
C LEU A 81 -15.85 21.35 -2.80
N LEU A 82 -15.24 21.28 -3.99
CA LEU A 82 -13.79 21.36 -4.15
C LEU A 82 -13.13 22.60 -3.52
N PRO A 83 -13.74 23.81 -3.49
CA PRO A 83 -13.13 24.99 -2.87
C PRO A 83 -12.85 24.86 -1.36
N GLY A 84 -13.59 24.01 -0.64
CA GLY A 84 -13.35 23.70 0.77
C GLY A 84 -12.55 22.42 1.00
N CYS A 85 -12.17 21.71 -0.06
CA CYS A 85 -11.29 20.54 -0.03
C CYS A 85 -9.82 20.95 -0.28
N LEU A 86 -8.96 19.98 -0.58
CA LEU A 86 -7.56 20.23 -0.91
C LEU A 86 -7.43 20.90 -2.29
N ILE A 87 -6.79 22.06 -2.34
CA ILE A 87 -6.76 22.93 -3.53
C ILE A 87 -5.56 22.61 -4.42
N ALA A 88 -4.33 22.62 -3.87
CA ALA A 88 -3.10 22.43 -4.65
C ALA A 88 -2.07 21.56 -3.92
N GLN A 89 -2.52 20.48 -3.26
CA GLN A 89 -1.64 19.54 -2.56
C GLN A 89 -0.61 18.88 -3.49
N ASN A 90 -0.97 18.65 -4.76
CA ASN A 90 -0.06 18.13 -5.78
C ASN A 90 0.84 19.21 -6.42
N GLY A 91 0.85 20.43 -5.87
CA GLY A 91 1.68 21.53 -6.33
C GLY A 91 3.01 21.62 -5.57
N PRO A 92 3.97 22.44 -6.04
CA PRO A 92 5.34 22.48 -5.52
C PRO A 92 5.50 23.13 -4.13
N ARG A 93 4.41 23.58 -3.52
CA ARG A 93 4.39 24.29 -2.22
C ARG A 93 3.80 23.46 -1.08
N TYR A 94 3.40 22.22 -1.32
CA TYR A 94 2.90 21.34 -0.28
C TYR A 94 4.03 20.47 0.29
N PHE A 95 4.32 20.64 1.57
CA PHE A 95 5.38 19.91 2.28
C PHE A 95 4.83 19.10 3.47
N GLY A 96 3.51 18.88 3.50
CA GLY A 96 2.85 18.09 4.54
C GLY A 96 2.82 16.61 4.17
N PHE A 97 3.01 15.74 5.17
CA PHE A 97 2.97 14.28 5.02
C PHE A 97 3.92 13.72 3.93
N VAL A 98 3.89 12.41 3.77
CA VAL A 98 4.51 11.71 2.66
C VAL A 98 3.47 11.58 1.57
N THR A 99 3.43 12.55 0.67
CA THR A 99 2.44 12.59 -0.41
C THR A 99 3.17 12.56 -1.75
N GLY A 100 3.02 11.44 -2.46
CA GLY A 100 3.53 11.32 -3.82
C GLY A 100 2.79 12.28 -4.76
N GLY A 101 3.49 12.77 -5.78
CA GLY A 101 2.87 13.47 -6.90
C GLY A 101 2.33 12.48 -7.92
N VAL A 102 1.14 12.73 -8.46
CA VAL A 102 0.64 12.00 -9.63
C VAL A 102 1.36 12.50 -10.88
N THR A 103 1.92 11.58 -11.68
CA THR A 103 2.52 11.94 -12.97
C THR A 103 1.43 12.10 -14.04
N PRO A 104 1.63 12.91 -15.09
CA PRO A 104 0.64 13.04 -16.16
C PRO A 104 0.22 11.69 -16.79
N PRO A 105 1.12 10.73 -17.05
CA PRO A 105 0.72 9.40 -17.53
C PRO A 105 -0.16 8.64 -16.53
N ALA A 106 0.13 8.70 -15.23
CA ALA A 106 -0.68 8.05 -14.21
C ALA A 106 -2.09 8.66 -14.11
N GLN A 107 -2.20 9.98 -14.25
CA GLN A 107 -3.50 10.66 -14.26
C GLN A 107 -4.35 10.27 -15.47
N LEU A 108 -3.75 10.12 -16.65
CA LEU A 108 -4.45 9.66 -17.85
C LEU A 108 -4.88 8.18 -17.73
N ALA A 109 -4.03 7.34 -17.14
CA ALA A 109 -4.35 5.94 -16.90
C ALA A 109 -5.61 5.79 -16.02
N GLU A 110 -5.78 6.63 -15.00
CA GLU A 110 -6.96 6.61 -14.11
C GLU A 110 -8.28 6.86 -14.86
N VAL A 111 -8.26 7.76 -15.84
CA VAL A 111 -9.41 8.04 -16.72
C VAL A 111 -9.74 6.81 -17.57
N LEU A 112 -8.72 6.15 -18.12
CA LEU A 112 -8.91 4.92 -18.89
C LEU A 112 -9.45 3.79 -18.01
N LEU A 113 -8.86 3.56 -16.84
CA LEU A 113 -9.29 2.50 -15.91
C LEU A 113 -10.77 2.65 -15.56
N THR A 114 -11.22 3.85 -15.22
CA THR A 114 -12.62 4.13 -14.93
C THR A 114 -13.52 3.94 -16.15
N GLY A 115 -13.06 4.29 -17.35
CA GLY A 115 -13.83 4.16 -18.58
C GLY A 115 -14.00 2.72 -19.08
N TYR A 116 -13.01 1.86 -18.84
CA TYR A 116 -13.08 0.43 -19.20
C TYR A 116 -13.77 -0.42 -18.12
N ASP A 117 -13.73 0.00 -16.85
CA ASP A 117 -14.40 -0.64 -15.70
C ASP A 117 -14.22 -2.17 -15.67
N GLU A 118 -13.00 -2.64 -15.94
CA GLU A 118 -12.70 -4.06 -16.06
C GLU A 118 -12.63 -4.75 -14.68
N ASN A 119 -13.36 -5.85 -14.52
CA ASN A 119 -13.24 -6.72 -13.36
C ASN A 119 -12.13 -7.76 -13.58
N VAL A 120 -11.06 -7.67 -12.77
CA VAL A 120 -9.86 -8.54 -12.87
C VAL A 120 -9.75 -9.57 -11.73
N GLN A 121 -10.88 -10.00 -11.15
CA GLN A 121 -10.88 -10.89 -9.98
C GLN A 121 -10.21 -12.26 -10.23
N VAL A 122 -10.17 -12.73 -11.48
CA VAL A 122 -9.62 -14.05 -11.84
C VAL A 122 -8.70 -13.95 -13.05
N THR A 123 -7.64 -14.77 -13.06
CA THR A 123 -6.78 -14.91 -14.25
C THR A 123 -7.49 -15.78 -15.29
N LEU A 124 -7.82 -15.19 -16.44
CA LEU A 124 -8.50 -15.86 -17.56
C LEU A 124 -7.64 -15.79 -18.84
N PRO A 125 -6.64 -16.69 -18.99
CA PRO A 125 -5.81 -16.73 -20.18
C PRO A 125 -6.67 -16.94 -21.44
N GLY A 126 -6.46 -16.10 -22.45
CA GLY A 126 -7.22 -16.13 -23.71
C GLY A 126 -8.44 -15.20 -23.75
N THR A 127 -8.88 -14.66 -22.61
CA THR A 127 -9.98 -13.69 -22.54
C THR A 127 -9.46 -12.26 -22.34
N THR A 128 -8.55 -12.05 -21.39
CA THR A 128 -7.96 -10.74 -21.08
C THR A 128 -6.45 -10.85 -20.90
N ALA A 129 -5.75 -9.75 -21.17
CA ALA A 129 -4.32 -9.60 -20.90
C ALA A 129 -4.03 -8.82 -19.61
N ALA A 130 -5.04 -8.39 -18.86
CA ALA A 130 -4.88 -7.48 -17.70
C ALA A 130 -3.88 -8.01 -16.65
N THR A 131 -4.01 -9.27 -16.23
CA THR A 131 -3.10 -9.88 -15.23
C THR A 131 -1.68 -10.06 -15.79
N ALA A 132 -1.53 -10.27 -17.09
CA ALA A 132 -0.23 -10.32 -17.75
C ALA A 132 0.42 -8.92 -17.81
N VAL A 133 -0.36 -7.87 -18.03
CA VAL A 133 0.10 -6.47 -17.99
C VAL A 133 0.57 -6.11 -16.58
N GLU A 134 -0.18 -6.45 -15.53
CA GLU A 134 0.26 -6.26 -14.13
C GLU A 134 1.60 -6.95 -13.88
N GLN A 135 1.72 -8.23 -14.25
CA GLN A 135 2.95 -8.99 -14.03
C GLN A 135 4.15 -8.40 -14.77
N ARG A 136 3.98 -7.95 -16.02
CA ARG A 136 5.05 -7.28 -16.77
C ARG A 136 5.40 -5.92 -16.19
N THR A 137 4.44 -5.18 -15.67
CA THR A 137 4.67 -3.91 -14.97
C THR A 137 5.51 -4.13 -13.72
N LEU A 138 5.20 -5.15 -12.92
CA LEU A 138 5.97 -5.50 -11.73
C LEU A 138 7.40 -5.97 -12.07
N GLU A 139 7.60 -6.64 -13.21
CA GLU A 139 8.96 -6.94 -13.71
C GLU A 139 9.75 -5.69 -14.10
N MET A 140 9.10 -4.68 -14.70
CA MET A 140 9.76 -3.39 -14.97
C MET A 140 10.13 -2.65 -13.69
N VAL A 141 9.33 -2.78 -12.63
CA VAL A 141 9.69 -2.27 -11.30
C VAL A 141 10.93 -2.97 -10.75
N LEU A 142 11.08 -4.28 -10.95
CA LEU A 142 12.31 -4.98 -10.57
C LEU A 142 13.53 -4.48 -11.36
N ASP A 143 13.38 -4.24 -12.67
CA ASP A 143 14.47 -3.66 -13.48
C ASP A 143 14.86 -2.28 -12.98
N LEU A 144 13.88 -1.43 -12.64
CA LEU A 144 14.10 -0.09 -12.09
C LEU A 144 14.89 -0.13 -10.78
N LEU A 145 14.68 -1.16 -9.96
CA LEU A 145 15.33 -1.36 -8.67
C LEU A 145 16.64 -2.19 -8.76
N ASP A 146 17.06 -2.60 -9.96
CA ASP A 146 18.20 -3.51 -10.19
C ASP A 146 18.07 -4.83 -9.39
N ILE A 147 16.84 -5.36 -9.30
CA ILE A 147 16.53 -6.64 -8.67
C ILE A 147 16.40 -7.71 -9.77
N PRO A 148 17.16 -8.83 -9.70
CA PRO A 148 17.02 -9.92 -10.66
C PRO A 148 15.60 -10.49 -10.67
N ARG A 149 15.02 -10.60 -11.87
CA ARG A 149 13.63 -11.05 -12.06
C ARG A 149 13.36 -12.48 -11.59
N ASP A 150 14.40 -13.30 -11.50
CA ASP A 150 14.38 -14.69 -11.00
C ASP A 150 14.43 -14.78 -9.47
N THR A 151 14.67 -13.67 -8.76
CA THR A 151 14.72 -13.65 -7.29
C THR A 151 13.34 -13.42 -6.66
N PHE A 152 12.42 -12.77 -7.40
CA PHE A 152 11.14 -12.31 -6.87
C PHE A 152 9.99 -12.76 -7.77
N HIS A 153 9.53 -14.01 -7.57
CA HIS A 153 8.50 -14.64 -8.40
C HIS A 153 7.07 -14.25 -8.03
N GLY A 154 6.77 -14.15 -6.73
CA GLY A 154 5.46 -13.74 -6.21
C GLY A 154 5.36 -12.23 -6.11
N ARG A 155 4.53 -11.61 -6.95
CA ARG A 155 4.40 -10.15 -7.08
C ARG A 155 2.94 -9.80 -7.26
N THR A 156 2.50 -8.69 -6.66
CA THR A 156 1.17 -8.14 -6.88
C THR A 156 1.14 -6.65 -6.53
N ILE A 157 0.27 -5.90 -7.19
CA ILE A 157 -0.04 -4.53 -6.83
C ILE A 157 -1.13 -4.55 -5.73
N THR A 158 -0.92 -3.79 -4.66
CA THR A 158 -1.97 -3.58 -3.64
C THR A 158 -2.38 -2.12 -3.60
N THR A 159 -3.47 -1.81 -2.89
CA THR A 159 -4.02 -0.45 -2.82
C THR A 159 -3.20 0.52 -1.97
N GLY A 160 -2.15 0.04 -1.29
CA GLY A 160 -1.20 0.87 -0.54
C GLY A 160 -0.31 0.07 0.43
N ALA A 161 0.59 0.76 1.13
CA ALA A 161 1.55 0.13 2.02
C ALA A 161 0.90 -0.73 3.13
N THR A 162 -0.25 -0.30 3.66
CA THR A 162 -0.96 -1.09 4.69
C THR A 162 -1.49 -2.41 4.15
N SER A 163 -2.06 -2.45 2.94
CA SER A 163 -2.50 -3.71 2.32
C SER A 163 -1.32 -4.61 1.96
N SER A 164 -0.19 -4.04 1.52
CA SER A 164 1.05 -4.80 1.33
C SER A 164 1.57 -5.40 2.64
N ASN A 165 1.53 -4.65 3.75
CA ASN A 165 1.91 -5.17 5.07
C ASN A 165 0.95 -6.26 5.55
N ILE A 166 -0.36 -6.14 5.31
CA ILE A 166 -1.33 -7.21 5.62
C ILE A 166 -0.99 -8.47 4.83
N LEU A 167 -0.76 -8.36 3.52
CA LEU A 167 -0.42 -9.51 2.67
C LEU A 167 0.92 -10.14 3.10
N GLY A 168 1.96 -9.32 3.31
CA GLY A 168 3.27 -9.79 3.74
C GLY A 168 3.23 -10.51 5.09
N LEU A 169 2.54 -9.94 6.09
CA LEU A 169 2.39 -10.60 7.40
C LEU A 169 1.49 -11.84 7.34
N ALA A 170 0.49 -11.89 6.45
CA ALA A 170 -0.30 -13.09 6.23
C ALA A 170 0.56 -14.23 5.64
N CYS A 171 1.39 -13.93 4.62
CA CYS A 171 2.34 -14.89 4.07
C CYS A 171 3.34 -15.38 5.13
N ALA A 172 3.87 -14.46 5.94
CA ALA A 172 4.80 -14.78 7.02
C ALA A 172 4.15 -15.70 8.07
N ARG A 173 2.93 -15.38 8.50
CA ARG A 173 2.15 -16.19 9.45
C ARG A 173 1.93 -17.60 8.91
N ASP A 174 1.45 -17.73 7.68
CA ASP A 174 1.11 -19.02 7.10
C ASP A 174 2.37 -19.88 6.89
N HIS A 175 3.47 -19.27 6.45
CA HIS A 175 4.77 -19.94 6.34
C HIS A 175 5.28 -20.43 7.69
N LEU A 176 5.31 -19.56 8.70
CA LEU A 176 5.85 -19.88 10.03
C LEU A 176 5.02 -20.95 10.75
N TYR A 177 3.70 -20.99 10.55
CA TYR A 177 2.87 -22.07 11.08
C TYR A 177 3.07 -23.38 10.32
N ALA A 178 3.13 -23.34 8.99
CA ALA A 178 3.39 -24.54 8.18
C ALA A 178 4.75 -25.18 8.48
N SER A 179 5.74 -24.38 8.88
CA SER A 179 7.07 -24.85 9.29
C SER A 179 7.22 -25.02 10.81
N SER A 180 6.16 -24.88 11.60
CA SER A 180 6.26 -24.91 13.06
C SER A 180 6.53 -26.33 13.57
N PRO A 181 7.52 -26.54 14.46
CA PRO A 181 7.77 -27.84 15.06
C PRO A 181 6.68 -28.26 16.06
N HIS A 182 5.78 -27.33 16.43
CA HIS A 182 4.69 -27.56 17.39
C HIS A 182 3.37 -27.95 16.72
N LEU A 183 3.32 -27.97 15.38
CA LEU A 183 2.14 -28.25 14.59
C LEU A 183 2.37 -29.47 13.69
N PRO A 184 1.30 -30.19 13.31
CA PRO A 184 1.42 -31.33 12.41
C PRO A 184 1.97 -30.91 11.03
N GLU A 185 2.66 -31.84 10.37
CA GLU A 185 3.13 -31.63 8.99
C GLU A 185 1.95 -31.29 8.07
N GLY A 186 2.13 -30.26 7.23
CA GLY A 186 1.09 -29.80 6.30
C GLY A 186 0.04 -28.86 6.91
N TYR A 187 0.20 -28.42 8.17
CA TYR A 187 -0.69 -27.43 8.79
C TYR A 187 -0.82 -26.18 7.92
N SER A 188 -2.05 -25.75 7.64
CA SER A 188 -2.34 -24.56 6.87
C SER A 188 -3.26 -23.65 7.68
N TYR A 189 -2.75 -22.51 8.13
CA TYR A 189 -3.59 -21.54 8.84
C TYR A 189 -4.83 -21.14 8.02
N ALA A 190 -4.69 -21.05 6.70
CA ALA A 190 -5.79 -20.71 5.81
C ALA A 190 -6.92 -21.77 5.76
N GLN A 191 -6.60 -23.05 6.01
CA GLN A 191 -7.58 -24.15 6.01
C GLN A 191 -8.01 -24.56 7.43
N ASP A 192 -7.05 -24.62 8.34
CA ASP A 192 -7.21 -25.16 9.71
C ASP A 192 -7.54 -24.06 10.73
N GLY A 193 -7.30 -22.79 10.40
CA GLY A 193 -7.52 -21.65 11.28
C GLY A 193 -6.41 -21.44 12.32
N PRO A 194 -6.67 -20.66 13.39
CA PRO A 194 -5.69 -20.41 14.44
C PRO A 194 -5.42 -21.67 15.27
N PRO A 195 -4.15 -22.00 15.53
CA PRO A 195 -3.81 -23.23 16.25
C PRO A 195 -4.24 -23.14 17.72
N SER A 196 -4.73 -24.27 18.25
CA SER A 196 -5.13 -24.43 19.66
C SER A 196 -4.39 -25.59 20.36
N ALA A 197 -3.29 -26.06 19.76
CA ALA A 197 -2.56 -27.23 20.24
C ALA A 197 -1.86 -26.97 21.60
N PRO A 198 -1.89 -27.95 22.53
CA PRO A 198 -1.09 -27.90 23.75
C PRO A 198 0.42 -27.82 23.43
N GLY A 199 1.15 -26.95 24.11
CA GLY A 199 2.61 -26.82 23.96
C GLY A 199 3.08 -25.71 23.01
N LEU A 200 2.18 -25.10 22.24
CA LEU A 200 2.52 -23.96 21.40
C LEU A 200 2.94 -22.74 22.27
N PRO A 201 4.07 -22.06 21.96
CA PRO A 201 4.46 -20.85 22.68
C PRO A 201 3.34 -19.81 22.64
N SER A 202 3.15 -19.06 23.73
CA SER A 202 2.19 -17.94 23.77
C SER A 202 2.93 -16.60 23.88
N PRO A 203 2.74 -15.65 22.95
CA PRO A 203 2.07 -15.83 21.64
C PRO A 203 2.90 -16.69 20.68
N PRO A 204 2.29 -17.40 19.73
CA PRO A 204 2.99 -18.36 18.88
C PRO A 204 3.94 -17.75 17.86
N ILE A 205 3.63 -16.53 17.43
CA ILE A 205 4.46 -15.73 16.55
C ILE A 205 4.64 -14.37 17.21
N ILE A 206 5.87 -13.86 17.18
CA ILE A 206 6.18 -12.49 17.56
C ILE A 206 6.75 -11.70 16.38
N ILE A 207 6.66 -10.38 16.49
CA ILE A 207 7.21 -9.44 15.53
C ILE A 207 8.32 -8.64 16.23
N LEU A 208 9.53 -8.70 15.69
CA LEU A 208 10.66 -7.91 16.12
C LEU A 208 10.81 -6.72 15.16
N THR A 209 10.95 -5.52 15.71
CA THR A 209 10.99 -4.27 14.95
C THR A 209 11.88 -3.27 15.66
N LEU A 210 12.40 -2.29 14.93
CA LEU A 210 13.10 -1.15 15.53
C LEU A 210 12.08 -0.04 15.84
N HIS A 211 11.54 0.58 14.79
CA HIS A 211 10.51 1.61 14.87
C HIS A 211 9.26 1.13 14.13
N PRO A 212 8.27 0.51 14.82
CA PRO A 212 7.09 0.02 14.13
C PRO A 212 6.25 1.18 13.60
N HIS A 213 6.12 1.27 12.28
CA HIS A 213 5.07 2.10 11.69
C HIS A 213 3.69 1.55 12.10
N PHE A 214 2.72 2.43 12.33
CA PHE A 214 1.38 2.04 12.78
C PHE A 214 0.69 1.03 11.84
N SER A 215 1.06 1.01 10.55
CA SER A 215 0.56 0.02 9.58
C SER A 215 0.96 -1.41 9.94
N ILE A 216 2.14 -1.66 10.52
CA ILE A 216 2.59 -2.99 10.95
C ILE A 216 1.74 -3.48 12.12
N LEU A 217 1.50 -2.61 13.12
CA LEU A 217 0.66 -2.95 14.27
C LEU A 217 -0.77 -3.30 13.82
N LYS A 218 -1.32 -2.49 12.91
CA LYS A 218 -2.66 -2.71 12.34
C LYS A 218 -2.71 -3.99 11.50
N ALA A 219 -1.70 -4.23 10.67
CA ALA A 219 -1.60 -5.44 9.86
C ALA A 219 -1.52 -6.69 10.74
N ALA A 220 -0.68 -6.69 11.78
CA ALA A 220 -0.56 -7.79 12.74
C ALA A 220 -1.89 -8.09 13.46
N ALA A 221 -2.63 -7.05 13.85
CA ALA A 221 -3.97 -7.23 14.42
C ALA A 221 -4.96 -7.83 13.41
N LEU A 222 -4.98 -7.34 12.17
CA LEU A 222 -5.88 -7.82 11.11
C LEU A 222 -5.60 -9.27 10.70
N VAL A 223 -4.33 -9.69 10.67
CA VAL A 223 -3.98 -11.09 10.37
C VAL A 223 -4.10 -12.02 11.59
N GLY A 224 -4.62 -11.54 12.72
CA GLY A 224 -4.91 -12.35 13.91
C GLY A 224 -3.70 -12.66 14.80
N LEU A 225 -2.56 -12.00 14.60
CA LEU A 225 -1.39 -12.12 15.49
C LEU A 225 -1.54 -11.26 16.74
N GLY A 226 -2.15 -10.07 16.58
CA GLY A 226 -2.27 -9.04 17.60
C GLY A 226 -1.23 -7.92 17.40
N GLY A 227 -1.67 -6.66 17.58
CA GLY A 227 -0.82 -5.46 17.40
C GLY A 227 -0.26 -4.87 18.69
N GLY A 228 -0.39 -5.59 19.81
CA GLY A 228 0.01 -5.11 21.14
C GLY A 228 1.44 -5.50 21.53
N PRO A 229 1.93 -5.00 22.68
CA PRO A 229 3.31 -5.19 23.14
C PRO A 229 3.66 -6.63 23.56
N ARG A 230 2.67 -7.53 23.62
CA ARG A 230 2.91 -8.97 23.82
C ARG A 230 3.41 -9.68 22.56
N VAL A 231 3.16 -9.09 21.39
CA VAL A 231 3.39 -9.69 20.07
C VAL A 231 4.40 -8.86 19.30
N VAL A 232 4.29 -7.53 19.35
CA VAL A 232 5.23 -6.61 18.67
C VAL A 232 6.24 -6.08 19.69
N HIS A 233 7.51 -6.43 19.50
CA HIS A 233 8.59 -6.11 20.41
C HIS A 233 9.58 -5.17 19.71
N THR A 234 9.78 -4.00 20.29
CA THR A 234 10.85 -3.09 19.88
C THR A 234 12.19 -3.58 20.41
N LEU A 235 13.17 -3.71 19.52
CA LEU A 235 14.56 -4.00 19.86
C LEU A 235 15.40 -2.72 19.92
N PRO A 236 16.56 -2.74 20.61
CA PRO A 236 17.46 -1.60 20.64
C PRO A 236 18.06 -1.29 19.26
N ALA A 237 18.32 -0.01 19.03
CA ALA A 237 19.06 0.48 17.87
C ALA A 237 20.58 0.28 18.06
N SER A 238 21.31 0.31 16.95
CA SER A 238 22.76 0.45 16.97
C SER A 238 23.16 1.77 17.64
N GLU A 239 24.26 1.76 18.40
CA GLU A 239 24.83 2.98 19.01
C GLU A 239 25.25 4.03 17.97
N THR A 240 25.48 3.61 16.73
CA THR A 240 26.01 4.46 15.65
C THR A 240 24.98 4.81 14.57
N ASP A 241 23.81 4.17 14.60
CA ASP A 241 22.75 4.33 13.60
C ASP A 241 21.40 4.02 14.25
N GLU A 242 20.62 5.06 14.56
CA GLU A 242 19.32 4.95 15.23
C GLU A 242 18.24 4.26 14.38
N LEU A 243 18.51 4.03 13.09
CA LEU A 243 17.64 3.35 12.14
C LEU A 243 18.11 1.92 11.83
N ALA A 244 19.23 1.48 12.41
CA ALA A 244 19.71 0.10 12.33
C ALA A 244 19.49 -0.66 13.64
N PHE A 245 19.22 -1.97 13.54
CA PHE A 245 19.18 -2.85 14.70
C PHE A 245 20.56 -2.94 15.37
N ASP A 246 20.57 -3.03 16.70
CA ASP A 246 21.69 -3.65 17.42
C ASP A 246 21.76 -5.14 16.99
N LEU A 247 22.75 -5.46 16.17
CA LEU A 247 22.91 -6.79 15.58
C LEU A 247 23.18 -7.88 16.64
N PRO A 248 24.08 -7.69 17.63
CA PRO A 248 24.19 -8.59 18.78
C PRO A 248 22.87 -8.85 19.50
N ALA A 249 22.09 -7.81 19.81
CA ALA A 249 20.83 -7.96 20.51
C ALA A 249 19.77 -8.70 19.67
N LEU A 250 19.67 -8.37 18.36
CA LEU A 250 18.79 -9.07 17.43
C LEU A 250 19.17 -10.56 17.32
N LYS A 251 20.46 -10.85 17.19
CA LYS A 251 20.95 -12.24 17.10
C LYS A 251 20.58 -13.04 18.35
N ALA A 252 20.88 -12.51 19.53
CA ALA A 252 20.56 -13.18 20.79
C ALA A 252 19.06 -13.45 20.92
N ARG A 253 18.22 -12.47 20.55
CA ARG A 253 16.77 -12.64 20.57
C ARG A 253 16.29 -13.71 19.58
N LEU A 254 16.83 -13.75 18.36
CA LEU A 254 16.47 -14.76 17.37
C LEU A 254 16.84 -16.18 17.83
N GLU A 255 18.01 -16.35 18.45
CA GLU A 255 18.47 -17.63 18.98
C GLU A 255 17.60 -18.12 20.15
N GLU A 256 17.18 -17.23 21.06
CA GLU A 256 16.26 -17.53 22.17
C GLU A 256 14.91 -18.05 21.65
N GLU A 257 14.32 -17.35 20.69
CA GLU A 257 12.99 -17.70 20.17
C GLU A 257 13.01 -18.99 19.34
N ARG A 258 14.11 -19.21 18.61
CA ARG A 258 14.34 -20.46 17.90
C ARG A 258 14.46 -21.65 18.88
N ALA A 259 15.13 -21.47 20.02
CA ALA A 259 15.32 -22.54 21.00
C ALA A 259 13.98 -23.08 21.56
N VAL A 260 12.97 -22.22 21.66
CA VAL A 260 11.60 -22.60 22.06
C VAL A 260 10.67 -22.89 20.87
N GLY A 261 11.18 -22.83 19.64
CA GLY A 261 10.41 -23.06 18.41
C GLY A 261 9.30 -22.03 18.16
N ARG A 262 9.45 -20.79 18.65
CA ARG A 262 8.50 -19.70 18.38
C ARG A 262 8.73 -19.13 16.98
N GLY A 263 7.64 -18.82 16.27
CA GLY A 263 7.74 -18.12 15.00
C GLY A 263 8.17 -16.66 15.19
N VAL A 264 9.05 -16.17 14.33
CA VAL A 264 9.53 -14.78 14.41
C VAL A 264 9.41 -14.12 13.05
N ILE A 265 8.80 -12.93 13.05
CA ILE A 265 8.81 -12.00 11.93
C ILE A 265 9.72 -10.83 12.33
N VAL A 266 10.76 -10.56 11.56
CA VAL A 266 11.55 -9.34 11.69
C VAL A 266 11.00 -8.33 10.68
N CYS A 267 10.42 -7.24 11.16
CA CYS A 267 10.01 -6.12 10.34
C CYS A 267 11.13 -5.09 10.29
N TYR A 268 11.72 -4.90 9.11
CA TYR A 268 12.77 -3.93 8.84
C TYR A 268 12.19 -2.76 8.03
N GLY A 269 12.16 -1.56 8.60
CA GLY A 269 11.72 -0.35 7.90
C GLY A 269 12.84 0.22 7.02
N LEU A 270 12.49 0.64 5.80
CA LEU A 270 13.40 1.27 4.84
C LEU A 270 12.78 2.57 4.32
N GLY A 271 13.31 3.71 4.76
CA GLY A 271 12.67 5.02 4.55
C GLY A 271 11.68 5.30 5.67
N GLU A 272 12.22 5.62 6.85
CA GLU A 272 11.41 5.89 8.04
C GLU A 272 10.62 7.20 7.85
N VAL A 273 9.29 7.15 8.04
CA VAL A 273 8.37 8.21 7.58
C VAL A 273 8.53 9.57 8.26
N ASN A 274 9.15 9.64 9.44
CA ASN A 274 9.34 10.89 10.17
C ASN A 274 10.68 11.56 9.78
N THR A 275 11.69 10.77 9.43
CA THR A 275 13.06 11.23 9.16
C THR A 275 13.47 11.12 7.68
N GLY A 276 12.77 10.31 6.89
CA GLY A 276 13.16 9.89 5.54
C GLY A 276 14.44 9.06 5.51
N GLY A 277 14.90 8.57 6.66
CA GLY A 277 16.20 7.95 6.82
C GLY A 277 16.23 6.47 6.45
N PHE A 278 17.44 5.98 6.15
CA PHE A 278 17.69 4.59 5.78
C PHE A 278 18.69 3.97 6.75
N GLY A 279 18.23 2.96 7.49
CA GLY A 279 19.10 2.17 8.36
C GLY A 279 20.13 1.35 7.58
N THR A 280 21.24 1.06 8.23
CA THR A 280 22.25 0.10 7.76
C THR A 280 21.99 -1.32 8.26
N GLY A 281 22.77 -2.29 7.79
CA GLY A 281 22.76 -3.66 8.35
C GLY A 281 21.71 -4.64 7.82
N LEU A 282 20.85 -4.24 6.86
CA LEU A 282 19.81 -5.14 6.29
C LEU A 282 20.35 -6.49 5.78
N VAL A 283 21.57 -6.54 5.22
CA VAL A 283 22.19 -7.81 4.77
C VAL A 283 22.42 -8.77 5.93
N ASP A 284 22.90 -8.24 7.05
CA ASP A 284 23.22 -9.04 8.23
C ASP A 284 21.93 -9.47 8.93
N VAL A 285 20.93 -8.59 9.00
CA VAL A 285 19.56 -8.93 9.44
C VAL A 285 18.98 -10.07 8.60
N ALA A 286 19.04 -9.98 7.27
CA ALA A 286 18.54 -11.03 6.37
C ALA A 286 19.26 -12.36 6.58
N ARG A 287 20.59 -12.34 6.76
CA ARG A 287 21.37 -13.54 7.06
C ARG A 287 20.93 -14.18 8.38
N MET A 288 20.82 -13.37 9.44
CA MET A 288 20.40 -13.85 10.76
C MET A 288 18.98 -14.42 10.76
N CYS A 289 18.05 -13.80 10.00
CA CYS A 289 16.69 -14.33 9.84
C CYS A 289 16.72 -15.71 9.20
N LYS A 290 17.47 -15.87 8.09
CA LYS A 290 17.63 -17.16 7.40
C LYS A 290 18.24 -18.23 8.31
N GLU A 291 19.31 -17.89 9.03
CA GLU A 291 20.01 -18.82 9.95
C GLU A 291 19.11 -19.29 11.11
N ASN A 292 18.12 -18.49 11.50
CA ASN A 292 17.22 -18.79 12.61
C ASN A 292 15.80 -19.21 12.20
N GLY A 293 15.51 -19.33 10.90
CA GLY A 293 14.17 -19.66 10.41
C GLY A 293 13.12 -18.57 10.66
N ALA A 294 13.56 -17.31 10.83
CA ALA A 294 12.67 -16.17 10.96
C ALA A 294 12.31 -15.59 9.58
N TRP A 295 11.11 -15.02 9.49
CA TRP A 295 10.66 -14.31 8.29
C TRP A 295 11.17 -12.86 8.32
N LEU A 296 11.77 -12.37 7.24
CA LEU A 296 12.11 -10.96 7.09
C LEU A 296 11.04 -10.25 6.24
N HIS A 297 10.35 -9.27 6.83
CA HIS A 297 9.46 -8.35 6.14
C HIS A 297 10.13 -6.99 6.01
N VAL A 298 10.33 -6.50 4.78
CA VAL A 298 10.93 -5.18 4.52
C VAL A 298 9.81 -4.19 4.19
N ASP A 299 9.56 -3.23 5.07
CA ASP A 299 8.59 -2.17 4.88
C ASP A 299 9.27 -0.95 4.23
N ALA A 300 9.18 -0.85 2.91
CA ALA A 300 9.92 0.11 2.09
C ALA A 300 9.01 1.13 1.39
N VAL A 301 8.18 1.84 2.16
CA VAL A 301 7.15 2.77 1.62
C VAL A 301 7.75 3.91 0.80
N GLU A 302 9.03 4.26 1.00
CA GLU A 302 9.67 5.44 0.41
C GLU A 302 10.80 5.12 -0.60
N LEU A 303 10.73 3.96 -1.26
CA LEU A 303 11.82 3.45 -2.11
C LEU A 303 12.23 4.39 -3.27
N ASP A 304 11.37 5.29 -3.76
CA ASP A 304 11.70 6.26 -4.84
C ASP A 304 12.77 7.29 -4.42
N LEU A 305 12.90 7.57 -3.11
CA LEU A 305 14.00 8.39 -2.58
C LEU A 305 15.36 7.71 -2.76
N ILE A 306 15.40 6.37 -2.80
CA ILE A 306 16.65 5.60 -2.95
C ILE A 306 17.25 5.79 -4.34
N HIS A 307 16.45 5.79 -5.40
CA HIS A 307 16.98 5.97 -6.75
C HIS A 307 17.47 7.41 -7.00
N ARG A 308 16.78 8.40 -6.42
CA ARG A 308 17.24 9.81 -6.47
C ARG A 308 18.50 10.05 -5.65
N ALA A 309 18.67 9.38 -4.50
CA ALA A 309 19.92 9.40 -3.73
C ALA A 309 21.08 8.73 -4.50
N GLN A 310 20.81 7.66 -5.27
CA GLN A 310 21.79 6.98 -6.11
C GLN A 310 22.37 7.87 -7.22
N SER A 311 21.56 8.74 -7.84
CA SER A 311 22.01 9.66 -8.89
C SER A 311 22.94 10.79 -8.39
N ARG A 312 23.02 11.03 -7.07
CA ARG A 312 23.86 12.07 -6.46
C ARG A 312 25.23 11.57 -5.95
N GLY A 313 25.65 10.37 -6.31
CA GLY A 313 27.07 9.96 -6.21
C GLY A 313 27.53 9.39 -4.86
N ALA A 314 26.63 8.94 -3.99
CA ALA A 314 27.01 8.13 -2.82
C ALA A 314 27.02 6.64 -3.21
N GLY A 315 28.11 5.92 -2.87
CA GLY A 315 28.45 4.56 -3.30
C GLY A 315 27.53 3.40 -2.87
N VAL A 316 26.23 3.50 -3.13
CA VAL A 316 25.19 2.51 -2.80
C VAL A 316 25.01 1.46 -3.90
N ASN A 317 25.71 1.57 -5.03
CA ASN A 317 25.79 0.51 -6.05
C ASN A 317 26.32 -0.83 -5.48
N ARG A 318 27.03 -0.79 -4.34
CA ARG A 318 27.49 -1.99 -3.63
C ARG A 318 26.51 -2.52 -2.59
N LEU A 319 25.57 -1.70 -2.09
CA LEU A 319 24.65 -2.16 -1.05
C LEU A 319 23.67 -3.12 -1.72
N ILE A 320 22.81 -2.67 -2.64
CA ILE A 320 21.81 -3.52 -3.34
C ILE A 320 22.48 -4.72 -4.03
N ARG A 321 23.58 -4.53 -4.80
CA ARG A 321 24.31 -5.67 -5.41
C ARG A 321 24.85 -6.69 -4.40
N LYS A 322 25.20 -6.30 -3.16
CA LYS A 322 25.58 -7.27 -2.12
C LYS A 322 24.36 -7.82 -1.37
N GLN A 323 23.27 -7.07 -1.19
CA GLN A 323 22.08 -7.56 -0.47
C GLN A 323 21.31 -8.59 -1.33
N THR A 324 21.22 -8.38 -2.64
CA THR A 324 20.51 -9.29 -3.56
C THR A 324 21.35 -10.52 -3.95
N CYS A 325 22.68 -10.41 -4.01
CA CYS A 325 23.58 -11.52 -4.35
C CYS A 325 23.76 -12.55 -3.21
N LEU A 326 23.38 -12.22 -1.98
CA LEU A 326 23.46 -13.12 -0.81
C LEU A 326 22.16 -13.88 -0.53
N MET A 327 21.00 -13.40 -1.02
CA MET A 327 19.76 -14.19 -1.00
C MET A 327 19.78 -15.36 -2.01
N THR A 328 20.71 -15.34 -2.97
CA THR A 328 20.71 -16.18 -4.18
C THR A 328 21.79 -17.25 -4.23
N ARG A 329 22.63 -17.41 -3.20
CA ARG A 329 23.54 -18.58 -3.13
C ARG A 329 22.90 -19.69 -2.30
N ASN A 330 22.46 -20.73 -3.02
CA ASN A 330 21.87 -21.99 -2.58
C ASN A 330 20.34 -21.95 -2.39
N GLN A 331 19.62 -21.96 -3.52
CA GLN A 331 18.60 -22.98 -3.76
C GLN A 331 19.30 -24.33 -3.99
#